data_AF-A0A2U1LPT2-F1
#
_entry.id   AF-A0A2U1LPT2-F1
#
_cell.length_a   1.000
_cell.length_b   1.000
_cell.length_c   1.000
_cell.angle_alpha   90.00
_cell.angle_beta   90.00
_cell.angle_gamma   90.00
#
_symmetry.space_group_name_H-M   'P 1'
#
loop_
_entity.id
_entity.type
_entity.pdbx_description
1 polymer ?
#
loop_
_entity_poly.entity_id
_entity_poly.type
_entity_poly.pdbx_seq_one_letter_code
_entity_poly.pdbx_strand_id
1 'polypeptide(L)'
;MGTRLQGNDTLPLKRKKVTCDSPLEMAFNVQARQDLDSEIARMFYSSGLAFSLAKNPYYIRSYTRAANSKHLAAKKRRHSEGLLEPLKTAWKGKGVSIVSDGWTNAQRRPLINFMVASEGGLMFLSMFPHIFWTPCVVHTLNLALKNICAAKNTQANAETYEECSWITEVTGDVMAIKNFIVNHSMRLSMFNANSQLKLLSVAETRFASSIIMLKIFKLIKQGLLNMVVSLNWANYREDDVQKASFVKEKILNDLWWDKIDYIIAFTEPIYEMLRKADTDKPCLHLVYDWWDSMIENVKVVIYRHEGKKEEEVSPFYSIVHNILVDRWAKSNTPLHCLAHSLNPRYYSEEWLKESPNRLPPHRDKEISDERLKCFKKYFPSEVERKEIAMEFAKFSGARQSPEYIKGESSMWDLGADGFDTLDDVGILGMADLSLDELEMEAMLFTADDTIDVDDEDR
;
A
#
# COMPACT_ATOMS: atom_id res chain seq x y z
N MET A 1 46.51 5.13 27.89
CA MET A 1 46.75 4.84 29.33
C MET A 1 45.57 5.44 30.08
N GLY A 2 44.59 4.64 30.49
CA GLY A 2 44.49 4.10 31.86
C GLY A 2 43.78 5.16 32.74
N THR A 3 42.74 4.91 33.53
CA THR A 3 42.13 3.68 34.02
C THR A 3 40.76 4.05 34.61
N ARG A 4 39.88 3.04 34.63
CA ARG A 4 38.53 2.97 35.22
C ARG A 4 38.58 3.06 36.76
N LEU A 5 37.42 3.31 37.40
CA LEU A 5 36.83 2.68 38.61
C LEU A 5 35.85 3.69 39.29
N GLN A 6 34.52 3.49 39.22
CA GLN A 6 33.61 2.70 40.11
C GLN A 6 32.95 3.51 41.24
N GLY A 7 31.61 3.57 41.21
CA GLY A 7 30.66 3.29 42.31
C GLY A 7 30.56 4.22 43.54
N ASN A 8 29.35 4.74 43.81
CA ASN A 8 28.63 4.52 45.08
C ASN A 8 27.22 5.16 45.12
N ASP A 9 26.21 4.29 45.19
CA ASP A 9 25.13 4.21 46.19
C ASP A 9 24.43 5.47 46.76
N THR A 10 23.13 5.53 46.42
CA THR A 10 21.94 5.83 47.24
C THR A 10 22.03 6.79 48.43
N LEU A 11 21.26 7.89 48.36
CA LEU A 11 20.67 8.59 49.51
C LEU A 11 19.16 8.85 49.29
N PRO A 12 18.30 8.71 50.31
CA PRO A 12 16.84 8.73 50.17
C PRO A 12 16.24 10.13 50.31
N LEU A 13 15.32 10.51 49.40
CA LEU A 13 14.54 11.74 49.51
C LEU A 13 13.37 11.57 50.49
N LYS A 14 13.35 12.44 51.50
CA LYS A 14 12.41 12.48 52.64
C LYS A 14 10.95 12.61 52.21
N ARG A 15 10.08 11.76 52.78
CA ARG A 15 8.61 11.92 52.77
C ARG A 15 8.22 13.18 53.55
N LYS A 16 7.69 14.20 52.87
CA LYS A 16 6.88 15.27 53.50
C LYS A 16 5.44 14.80 53.60
N LYS A 17 4.94 14.68 54.84
CA LYS A 17 3.53 14.48 55.16
C LYS A 17 2.85 15.84 55.03
N VAL A 18 1.99 16.01 54.02
CA VAL A 18 1.01 17.10 53.98
C VAL A 18 -0.34 16.45 54.22
N THR A 19 -0.91 16.72 55.38
CA THR A 19 -2.25 16.30 55.79
C THR A 19 -3.18 17.48 55.65
N CYS A 20 -4.07 17.43 54.65
CA CYS A 20 -5.34 18.16 54.61
C CYS A 20 -6.22 17.49 53.54
N ASP A 21 -6.72 16.29 53.82
CA ASP A 21 -7.73 15.65 52.97
C ASP A 21 -9.09 16.14 53.41
N SER A 22 -9.77 16.93 52.56
CA SER A 22 -11.18 17.25 52.80
C SER A 22 -12.04 15.98 52.63
N PRO A 23 -13.15 15.81 53.38
CA PRO A 23 -14.04 14.65 53.20
C PRO A 23 -14.58 14.51 51.77
N LEU A 24 -14.65 15.62 51.02
CA LEU A 24 -15.01 15.63 49.59
C LEU A 24 -13.90 15.04 48.70
N GLU A 25 -12.63 15.34 48.95
CA GLU A 25 -11.50 14.75 48.21
C GLU A 25 -11.36 13.25 48.45
N MET A 26 -11.62 12.79 49.69
CA MET A 26 -11.70 11.36 49.99
C MET A 26 -12.88 10.68 49.31
N ALA A 27 -14.03 11.36 49.20
CA ALA A 27 -15.22 10.82 48.53
C ALA A 27 -15.04 10.68 47.00
N PHE A 28 -14.19 11.50 46.39
CA PHE A 28 -13.90 11.47 44.95
C PHE A 28 -12.53 10.88 44.56
N ASN A 29 -11.72 10.48 45.55
CA ASN A 29 -10.41 9.84 45.42
C ASN A 29 -9.54 10.50 44.33
N VAL A 30 -9.45 11.84 44.39
CA VAL A 30 -8.89 12.68 43.32
C VAL A 30 -7.42 12.34 43.07
N GLN A 31 -6.66 12.03 44.11
CA GLN A 31 -5.25 11.62 44.00
C GLN A 31 -5.09 10.31 43.23
N ALA A 32 -5.89 9.28 43.54
CA ALA A 32 -5.82 8.00 42.82
C ALA A 32 -6.21 8.15 41.34
N ARG A 33 -7.08 9.12 41.03
CA ARG A 33 -7.46 9.44 39.65
C ARG A 33 -6.32 10.13 38.91
N GLN A 34 -5.64 11.09 39.53
CA GLN A 34 -4.46 11.75 38.97
C GLN A 34 -3.31 10.75 38.75
N ASP A 35 -3.09 9.83 39.69
CA ASP A 35 -2.08 8.78 39.55
C ASP A 35 -2.42 7.83 38.40
N LEU A 36 -3.69 7.43 38.28
CA LEU A 36 -4.18 6.59 37.18
C LEU A 36 -4.03 7.30 35.82
N ASP A 37 -4.41 8.58 35.74
CA ASP A 37 -4.30 9.37 34.52
C ASP A 37 -2.82 9.53 34.10
N SER A 38 -1.91 9.70 35.06
CA SER A 38 -0.46 9.75 34.83
C SER A 38 0.10 8.43 34.29
N GLU A 39 -0.33 7.29 34.84
CA GLU A 39 0.09 5.96 34.36
C GLU A 39 -0.48 5.64 32.97
N ILE A 40 -1.74 6.00 32.71
CA ILE A 40 -2.35 5.87 31.37
C ILE A 40 -1.60 6.75 30.36
N ALA A 41 -1.30 8.00 30.72
CA ALA A 41 -0.53 8.89 29.86
C ALA A 41 0.86 8.33 29.56
N ARG A 42 1.59 7.84 30.58
CA ARG A 42 2.89 7.19 30.40
C ARG A 42 2.82 5.98 29.48
N MET A 43 1.78 5.16 29.59
CA MET A 43 1.57 4.02 28.68
C MET A 43 1.42 4.48 27.23
N PHE A 44 0.63 5.55 26.98
CA PHE A 44 0.46 6.11 25.63
C PHE A 44 1.77 6.66 25.07
N TYR A 45 2.49 7.46 25.86
CA TYR A 45 3.76 8.05 25.43
C TYR A 45 4.86 7.01 25.22
N SER A 46 5.02 6.08 26.15
CA SER A 46 6.08 5.05 26.06
C SER A 46 5.85 4.03 24.95
N SER A 47 4.59 3.80 24.58
CA SER A 47 4.21 2.83 23.54
C SER A 47 3.88 3.48 22.19
N GLY A 48 3.98 4.81 22.08
CA GLY A 48 3.67 5.54 20.84
C GLY A 48 2.21 5.40 20.39
N LEU A 49 1.27 5.27 21.33
CA LEU A 49 -0.16 5.09 21.01
C LEU A 49 -0.84 6.45 20.79
N ALA A 50 -1.67 6.54 19.75
CA ALA A 50 -2.46 7.74 19.47
C ALA A 50 -3.55 7.96 20.54
N PHE A 51 -3.72 9.20 21.01
CA PHE A 51 -4.72 9.56 22.03
C PHE A 51 -6.18 9.31 21.60
N SER A 52 -6.45 9.17 20.29
CA SER A 52 -7.76 8.74 19.78
C SER A 52 -8.18 7.37 20.33
N LEU A 53 -7.21 6.49 20.65
CA LEU A 53 -7.47 5.19 21.26
C LEU A 53 -8.16 5.31 22.63
N ALA A 54 -7.90 6.38 23.39
CA ALA A 54 -8.55 6.60 24.69
C ALA A 54 -10.06 6.84 24.56
N LYS A 55 -10.53 7.29 23.38
CA LYS A 55 -11.95 7.48 23.06
C LYS A 55 -12.60 6.22 22.48
N ASN A 56 -11.82 5.17 22.19
CA ASN A 56 -12.36 3.94 21.60
C ASN A 56 -13.34 3.26 22.59
N PRO A 57 -14.57 2.91 22.17
CA PRO A 57 -15.56 2.31 23.05
C PRO A 57 -15.10 1.01 23.73
N TYR A 58 -14.25 0.22 23.06
CA TYR A 58 -13.67 -1.00 23.60
C TYR A 58 -12.56 -0.73 24.62
N TYR A 59 -11.77 0.32 24.40
CA TYR A 59 -10.77 0.78 25.36
C TYR A 59 -11.45 1.24 26.65
N ILE A 60 -12.44 2.14 26.56
CA ILE A 60 -13.23 2.61 27.71
C ILE A 60 -13.88 1.43 28.45
N ARG A 61 -14.59 0.55 27.72
CA ARG A 61 -15.23 -0.63 28.31
C ARG A 61 -14.25 -1.59 28.96
N SER A 62 -12.98 -1.64 28.51
CA SER A 62 -11.95 -2.51 29.08
C SER A 62 -11.57 -2.07 30.50
N TYR A 63 -11.36 -0.77 30.74
CA TYR A 63 -11.07 -0.24 32.08
C TYR A 63 -12.30 -0.32 32.98
N THR A 64 -13.49 -0.01 32.46
CA THR A 64 -14.75 -0.19 33.21
C THR A 64 -14.95 -1.64 33.64
N ARG A 65 -14.57 -2.62 32.81
CA ARG A 65 -14.74 -4.05 33.11
C ARG A 65 -13.60 -4.59 33.98
N ALA A 66 -12.38 -4.08 33.83
CA ALA A 66 -11.21 -4.42 34.65
C ALA A 66 -11.37 -3.91 36.09
N ALA A 67 -11.89 -2.69 36.27
CA ALA A 67 -12.24 -2.15 37.59
C ALA A 67 -13.28 -3.00 38.32
N ASN A 68 -14.12 -3.74 37.57
CA ASN A 68 -15.27 -4.49 38.08
C ASN A 68 -15.11 -6.03 38.05
N SER A 69 -13.95 -6.58 37.67
CA SER A 69 -13.80 -8.04 37.50
C SER A 69 -12.41 -8.57 37.88
N LYS A 70 -12.37 -9.56 38.78
CA LYS A 70 -11.15 -10.31 39.15
C LYS A 70 -10.77 -11.44 38.16
N HIS A 71 -11.45 -11.59 37.02
CA HIS A 71 -11.26 -12.76 36.14
C HIS A 71 -11.31 -12.40 34.64
N LEU A 72 -10.24 -11.79 34.12
CA LEU A 72 -10.20 -11.39 32.69
C LEU A 72 -9.55 -12.43 31.75
N ALA A 73 -8.62 -13.26 32.24
CA ALA A 73 -7.79 -14.10 31.35
C ALA A 73 -8.53 -15.31 30.73
N ALA A 74 -9.43 -15.97 31.48
CA ALA A 74 -10.07 -17.21 31.03
C ALA A 74 -11.31 -17.00 30.13
N LYS A 75 -11.98 -15.83 30.22
CA LYS A 75 -13.22 -15.56 29.49
C LYS A 75 -12.99 -14.99 28.09
N LYS A 76 -11.91 -14.21 27.89
CA LYS A 76 -11.49 -13.74 26.55
C LYS A 76 -11.12 -14.91 25.64
N ARG A 77 -10.36 -15.88 26.16
CA ARG A 77 -9.92 -17.05 25.38
C ARG A 77 -11.09 -17.88 24.84
N ARG A 78 -12.10 -18.18 25.66
CA ARG A 78 -13.30 -18.94 25.22
C ARG A 78 -14.17 -18.19 24.21
N HIS A 79 -14.30 -16.87 24.36
CA HIS A 79 -15.06 -16.04 23.42
C HIS A 79 -14.34 -15.92 22.06
N SER A 80 -13.01 -15.74 22.07
CA SER A 80 -12.20 -15.75 20.85
C SER A 80 -12.16 -17.13 20.20
N GLU A 81 -12.03 -18.21 20.97
CA GLU A 81 -12.09 -19.58 20.45
C GLU A 81 -13.45 -19.86 19.78
N GLY A 82 -14.56 -19.43 20.38
CA GLY A 82 -15.90 -19.56 19.77
C GLY A 82 -16.08 -18.79 18.46
N LEU A 83 -15.48 -17.60 18.33
CA LEU A 83 -15.49 -16.83 17.07
C LEU A 83 -14.58 -17.45 15.99
N LEU A 84 -13.56 -18.21 16.38
CA LEU A 84 -12.62 -18.86 15.47
C LEU A 84 -13.13 -20.22 14.97
N GLU A 85 -14.05 -20.89 15.67
CA GLU A 85 -14.53 -22.21 15.27
C GLU A 85 -15.20 -22.25 13.87
N PRO A 86 -16.06 -21.29 13.47
CA PRO A 86 -16.58 -21.24 12.10
C PRO A 86 -15.45 -21.13 11.06
N LEU A 87 -14.41 -20.34 11.35
CA LEU A 87 -13.26 -20.18 10.47
C LEU A 87 -12.45 -21.48 10.37
N LYS A 88 -12.09 -22.10 11.49
CA LYS A 88 -11.37 -23.38 11.52
C LYS A 88 -12.14 -24.50 10.83
N THR A 89 -13.46 -24.54 11.00
CA THR A 89 -14.32 -25.54 10.35
C THR A 89 -14.34 -25.33 8.83
N ALA A 90 -14.36 -24.08 8.37
CA ALA A 90 -14.28 -23.74 6.95
C ALA A 90 -12.92 -24.09 6.32
N TRP A 91 -11.81 -24.10 7.06
CA TRP A 91 -10.46 -24.36 6.51
C TRP A 91 -10.34 -25.70 5.79
N LYS A 92 -10.99 -26.76 6.31
CA LYS A 92 -10.94 -28.08 5.68
C LYS A 92 -11.62 -28.12 4.31
N GLY A 93 -12.69 -27.33 4.12
CA GLY A 93 -13.47 -27.33 2.88
C GLY A 93 -13.05 -26.24 1.89
N LYS A 94 -12.60 -25.08 2.37
CA LYS A 94 -12.33 -23.89 1.56
C LYS A 94 -10.84 -23.55 1.43
N GLY A 95 -9.97 -24.20 2.21
CA GLY A 95 -8.58 -23.79 2.36
C GLY A 95 -8.42 -22.50 3.17
N VAL A 96 -7.18 -22.04 3.31
CA VAL A 96 -6.84 -20.78 3.98
C VAL A 96 -5.67 -20.12 3.25
N SER A 97 -5.80 -18.81 3.04
CA SER A 97 -4.70 -17.95 2.57
C SER A 97 -4.20 -17.13 3.75
N ILE A 98 -2.88 -17.11 3.96
CA ILE A 98 -2.25 -16.29 4.98
C ILE A 98 -1.57 -15.13 4.27
N VAL A 99 -2.02 -13.90 4.56
CA VAL A 99 -1.39 -12.68 4.08
C VAL A 99 -0.46 -12.16 5.18
N SER A 100 0.81 -12.01 4.87
CA SER A 100 1.80 -11.42 5.78
C SER A 100 2.31 -10.11 5.18
N ASP A 101 2.10 -9.00 5.87
CA ASP A 101 2.65 -7.70 5.46
C ASP A 101 3.98 -7.42 6.17
N GLY A 102 5.05 -7.21 5.42
CA GLY A 102 6.39 -6.98 5.97
C GLY A 102 6.63 -5.51 6.23
N TRP A 103 6.50 -5.07 7.49
CA TRP A 103 6.92 -3.71 7.89
C TRP A 103 8.38 -3.71 8.29
N THR A 104 9.05 -2.58 8.08
CA THR A 104 10.40 -2.37 8.58
C THR A 104 10.35 -1.16 9.50
N ASN A 105 10.89 -1.27 10.71
CA ASN A 105 10.94 -0.11 11.62
C ASN A 105 11.94 0.96 11.11
N ALA A 106 11.95 2.13 11.75
CA ALA A 106 12.86 3.24 11.41
C ALA A 106 14.35 2.86 11.44
N GLN A 107 14.70 1.80 12.19
CA GLN A 107 16.04 1.23 12.29
C GLN A 107 16.31 0.10 11.27
N ARG A 108 15.48 -0.02 10.23
CA ARG A 108 15.57 -1.03 9.16
C ARG A 108 15.44 -2.49 9.63
N ARG A 109 14.82 -2.75 10.78
CA ARG A 109 14.55 -4.12 11.25
C ARG A 109 13.20 -4.62 10.72
N PRO A 110 13.13 -5.81 10.11
CA PRO A 110 11.86 -6.38 9.67
C PRO A 110 11.00 -6.75 10.89
N LEU A 111 9.74 -6.29 10.90
CA LEU A 111 8.76 -6.51 11.97
C LEU A 111 7.89 -7.76 11.74
N ILE A 112 7.88 -8.32 10.52
CA ILE A 112 7.19 -9.59 10.24
C ILE A 112 8.14 -10.53 9.51
N ASN A 113 8.52 -11.60 10.20
CA ASN A 113 9.24 -12.75 9.65
C ASN A 113 8.80 -13.99 10.45
N PHE A 114 7.97 -14.85 9.87
CA PHE A 114 7.75 -16.20 10.41
C PHE A 114 9.02 -17.02 10.15
N MET A 115 9.96 -16.96 11.09
CA MET A 115 11.19 -17.76 11.04
C MET A 115 11.02 -18.99 11.91
N VAL A 116 11.03 -20.18 11.30
CA VAL A 116 11.28 -21.44 12.01
C VAL A 116 12.78 -21.69 11.92
N ALA A 117 13.45 -21.59 13.06
CA ALA A 117 14.89 -21.88 13.18
C ALA A 117 15.07 -23.26 13.84
N SER A 118 15.94 -24.08 13.26
CA SER A 118 16.48 -25.29 13.91
C SER A 118 18.02 -25.22 13.92
N GLU A 119 18.66 -26.16 14.61
CA GLU A 119 20.12 -26.26 14.72
C GLU A 119 20.84 -26.41 13.36
N GLY A 120 20.10 -26.75 12.29
CA GLY A 120 20.59 -26.88 10.91
C GLY A 120 20.39 -25.66 10.01
N GLY A 121 19.82 -24.54 10.50
CA GLY A 121 19.62 -23.30 9.75
C GLY A 121 18.15 -22.90 9.53
N LEU A 122 17.96 -21.77 8.82
CA LEU A 122 16.64 -21.21 8.47
C LEU A 122 16.06 -21.95 7.25
N MET A 123 14.89 -22.60 7.40
CA MET A 123 14.24 -23.34 6.31
C MET A 123 12.73 -23.05 6.24
N PHE A 124 12.30 -22.21 5.28
CA PHE A 124 10.90 -21.75 5.18
C PHE A 124 10.04 -22.56 4.18
N LEU A 125 10.61 -23.10 3.10
CA LEU A 125 9.82 -23.62 1.96
C LEU A 125 9.98 -25.12 1.67
N SER A 126 11.13 -25.73 1.96
CA SER A 126 11.36 -27.15 1.65
C SER A 126 10.57 -28.10 2.57
N MET A 127 10.18 -27.63 3.76
CA MET A 127 9.54 -28.46 4.79
C MET A 127 8.02 -28.61 4.57
N PHE A 128 7.41 -27.75 3.74
CA PHE A 128 5.98 -27.76 3.45
C PHE A 128 5.72 -27.69 1.93
N PRO A 129 5.93 -28.80 1.21
CA PRO A 129 5.83 -28.83 -0.26
C PRO A 129 4.43 -28.54 -0.80
N HIS A 130 3.40 -28.46 0.05
CA HIS A 130 2.01 -28.14 -0.32
C HIS A 130 1.67 -26.65 -0.18
N ILE A 131 2.53 -25.82 0.41
CA ILE A 131 2.28 -24.37 0.56
C ILE A 131 2.65 -23.64 -0.72
N PHE A 132 1.72 -22.86 -1.27
CA PHE A 132 1.98 -21.92 -2.37
C PHE A 132 2.46 -20.59 -1.81
N TRP A 133 3.62 -20.14 -2.28
CA TRP A 133 4.10 -18.80 -2.00
C TRP A 133 3.87 -17.94 -3.23
N THR A 134 3.26 -16.78 -3.02
CA THR A 134 3.00 -15.79 -4.07
C THR A 134 3.44 -14.43 -3.56
N PRO A 135 4.33 -13.71 -4.27
CA PRO A 135 4.72 -12.37 -3.87
C PRO A 135 3.54 -11.40 -4.02
N CYS A 136 3.52 -10.37 -3.19
CA CYS A 136 2.49 -9.34 -3.25
C CYS A 136 2.54 -8.56 -4.58
N VAL A 137 1.42 -8.53 -5.30
CA VAL A 137 1.28 -7.81 -6.58
C VAL A 137 1.53 -6.31 -6.40
N VAL A 138 0.94 -5.70 -5.35
CA VAL A 138 1.15 -4.29 -5.00
C VAL A 138 2.63 -3.99 -4.75
N HIS A 139 3.34 -4.88 -4.06
CA HIS A 139 4.78 -4.73 -3.84
C HIS A 139 5.57 -4.81 -5.14
N THR A 140 5.25 -5.77 -6.02
CA THR A 140 5.88 -5.94 -7.33
C THR A 140 5.68 -4.71 -8.22
N LEU A 141 4.47 -4.16 -8.29
CA LEU A 141 4.17 -2.94 -9.05
C LEU A 141 4.93 -1.73 -8.49
N ASN A 142 5.00 -1.58 -7.17
CA ASN A 142 5.82 -0.54 -6.55
C ASN A 142 7.32 -0.67 -6.89
N LEU A 143 7.84 -1.89 -6.96
CA LEU A 143 9.22 -2.13 -7.40
C LEU A 143 9.42 -1.89 -8.90
N ALA A 144 8.39 -2.06 -9.73
CA ALA A 144 8.44 -1.68 -11.14
C ALA A 144 8.51 -0.16 -11.28
N LEU A 145 7.61 0.56 -10.61
CA LEU A 145 7.61 2.02 -10.55
C LEU A 145 8.94 2.58 -10.01
N LYS A 146 9.55 1.93 -9.02
CA LYS A 146 10.90 2.26 -8.56
C LYS A 146 11.94 2.22 -9.67
N ASN A 147 11.95 1.13 -10.43
CA ASN A 147 12.96 0.92 -11.46
C ASN A 147 12.81 1.92 -12.61
N ILE A 148 11.57 2.36 -12.88
CA ILE A 148 11.26 3.36 -13.91
C ILE A 148 11.55 4.77 -13.39
N CYS A 149 10.98 5.18 -12.26
CA CYS A 149 10.99 6.56 -11.80
C CYS A 149 12.24 6.96 -10.98
N ALA A 150 13.08 6.01 -10.59
CA ALA A 150 14.29 6.24 -9.79
C ALA A 150 15.48 5.41 -10.31
N ALA A 151 15.67 5.42 -11.62
CA ALA A 151 16.77 4.72 -12.28
C ALA A 151 18.12 5.20 -11.74
N LYS A 152 19.00 4.25 -11.41
CA LYS A 152 20.33 4.54 -10.88
C LYS A 152 21.39 4.32 -11.95
N ASN A 153 22.34 5.24 -12.05
CA ASN A 153 23.50 5.09 -12.91
C ASN A 153 24.46 4.05 -12.32
N THR A 154 24.34 2.82 -12.79
CA THR A 154 25.25 1.72 -12.49
C THR A 154 25.62 1.02 -13.79
N GLN A 155 26.77 0.33 -13.83
CA GLN A 155 27.21 -0.39 -15.03
C GLN A 155 26.18 -1.41 -15.53
N ALA A 156 25.38 -2.00 -14.62
CA ALA A 156 24.34 -2.98 -14.97
C ALA A 156 23.03 -2.34 -15.49
N ASN A 157 22.81 -1.04 -15.26
CA ASN A 157 21.57 -0.33 -15.59
C ASN A 157 21.83 0.88 -16.50
N ALA A 158 22.90 0.88 -17.29
CA ALA A 158 23.31 2.04 -18.09
C ALA A 158 22.20 2.45 -19.09
N GLU A 159 21.67 1.50 -19.86
CA GLU A 159 20.58 1.73 -20.83
C GLU A 159 19.30 2.22 -20.15
N THR A 160 18.93 1.62 -19.00
CA THR A 160 17.78 2.08 -18.23
C THR A 160 17.98 3.48 -17.69
N TYR A 161 19.18 3.83 -17.24
CA TYR A 161 19.48 5.17 -16.76
C TYR A 161 19.42 6.20 -17.89
N GLU A 162 19.94 5.88 -19.07
CA GLU A 162 19.88 6.74 -20.25
C GLU A 162 18.43 7.09 -20.61
N GLU A 163 17.54 6.09 -20.66
CA GLU A 163 16.15 6.28 -21.08
C GLU A 163 15.23 6.84 -19.96
N CYS A 164 15.53 6.59 -18.67
CA CYS A 164 14.63 6.95 -17.56
C CYS A 164 15.16 8.04 -16.62
N SER A 165 16.42 8.49 -16.75
CA SER A 165 17.02 9.49 -15.85
C SER A 165 16.23 10.79 -15.77
N TRP A 166 15.68 11.25 -16.90
CA TRP A 166 14.87 12.45 -16.97
C TRP A 166 13.63 12.41 -16.05
N ILE A 167 13.06 11.22 -15.78
CA ILE A 167 11.93 11.04 -14.85
C ILE A 167 12.38 11.31 -13.42
N THR A 168 13.58 10.84 -13.08
CA THR A 168 14.20 11.05 -11.76
C THR A 168 14.49 12.54 -11.55
N GLU A 169 14.96 13.23 -12.60
CA GLU A 169 15.19 14.68 -12.58
C GLU A 169 13.88 15.47 -12.37
N VAL A 170 12.82 15.17 -13.13
CA VAL A 170 11.52 15.84 -12.98
C VAL A 170 10.93 15.59 -11.59
N THR A 171 11.01 14.36 -11.08
CA THR A 171 10.55 14.04 -9.73
C THR A 171 11.37 14.79 -8.67
N GLY A 172 12.68 14.89 -8.88
CA GLY A 172 13.60 15.67 -8.04
C GLY A 172 13.26 17.16 -8.03
N ASP A 173 12.98 17.74 -9.20
CA ASP A 173 12.56 19.14 -9.36
C ASP A 173 11.27 19.42 -8.56
N VAL A 174 10.25 18.57 -8.70
CA VAL A 174 8.98 18.71 -7.98
C VAL A 174 9.20 18.65 -6.46
N MET A 175 10.02 17.72 -5.99
CA MET A 175 10.36 17.63 -4.56
C MET A 175 11.15 18.85 -4.07
N ALA A 176 12.07 19.38 -4.88
CA ALA A 176 12.81 20.59 -4.56
C ALA A 176 11.88 21.81 -4.45
N ILE A 177 10.93 21.98 -5.40
CA ILE A 177 9.93 23.05 -5.36
C ILE A 177 9.04 22.90 -4.13
N LYS A 178 8.56 21.67 -3.85
CA LYS A 178 7.75 21.37 -2.67
C LYS A 178 8.44 21.80 -1.38
N ASN A 179 9.69 21.35 -1.20
CA ASN A 179 10.48 21.66 -0.02
C ASN A 179 10.78 23.16 0.07
N PHE A 180 11.04 23.83 -1.07
CA PHE A 180 11.26 25.26 -1.12
C PHE A 180 10.06 26.06 -0.60
N ILE A 181 8.83 25.63 -0.92
CA ILE A 181 7.58 26.27 -0.49
C ILE A 181 7.25 25.94 0.97
N VAL A 182 7.23 24.66 1.34
CA VAL A 182 6.69 24.21 2.64
C VAL A 182 7.63 24.51 3.80
N ASN A 183 8.95 24.50 3.58
CA ASN A 183 9.92 24.68 4.67
C ASN A 183 10.05 26.14 5.12
N HIS A 184 9.40 27.09 4.45
CA HIS A 184 9.48 28.51 4.80
C HIS A 184 8.08 29.10 4.96
N SER A 185 7.75 29.56 6.17
CA SER A 185 6.42 30.05 6.55
C SER A 185 5.88 31.14 5.60
N MET A 186 6.71 32.11 5.21
CA MET A 186 6.34 33.16 4.25
C MET A 186 5.98 32.60 2.86
N ARG A 187 6.76 31.64 2.34
CA ARG A 187 6.52 31.03 1.02
C ARG A 187 5.27 30.14 1.05
N LEU A 188 5.07 29.40 2.14
CA LEU A 188 3.86 28.63 2.37
C LEU A 188 2.62 29.53 2.46
N SER A 189 2.71 30.65 3.18
CA SER A 189 1.63 31.65 3.26
C SER A 189 1.30 32.23 1.88
N MET A 190 2.32 32.58 1.09
CA MET A 190 2.14 33.04 -0.29
C MET A 190 1.47 31.97 -1.17
N PHE A 191 1.83 30.70 -1.02
CA PHE A 191 1.18 29.61 -1.74
C PHE A 191 -0.30 29.48 -1.35
N ASN A 192 -0.59 29.45 -0.05
CA ASN A 192 -1.97 29.34 0.47
C ASN A 192 -2.86 30.53 0.07
N ALA A 193 -2.29 31.72 -0.13
CA ALA A 193 -3.02 32.87 -0.66
C ALA A 193 -3.43 32.71 -2.14
N ASN A 194 -2.76 31.83 -2.88
CA ASN A 194 -2.96 31.63 -4.33
C ASN A 194 -3.54 30.26 -4.69
N SER A 195 -3.67 29.33 -3.73
CA SER A 195 -4.18 27.97 -3.92
C SER A 195 -5.16 27.60 -2.81
N GLN A 196 -6.33 27.06 -3.19
CA GLN A 196 -7.31 26.48 -2.25
C GLN A 196 -6.91 25.06 -1.82
N LEU A 197 -6.02 24.42 -2.57
CA LEU A 197 -5.52 23.08 -2.30
C LEU A 197 -4.18 23.16 -1.57
N LYS A 198 -3.97 22.26 -0.62
CA LYS A 198 -2.73 22.17 0.17
C LYS A 198 -1.71 21.26 -0.52
N LEU A 199 -0.44 21.60 -0.33
CA LEU A 199 0.67 20.75 -0.71
C LEU A 199 0.88 19.67 0.37
N LEU A 200 0.10 18.60 0.31
CA LEU A 200 0.14 17.54 1.33
C LEU A 200 1.48 16.80 1.30
N SER A 201 2.02 16.45 2.47
CA SER A 201 3.05 15.43 2.55
C SER A 201 2.39 14.07 2.43
N VAL A 202 2.52 13.44 1.27
CA VAL A 202 2.22 12.02 1.12
C VAL A 202 3.12 11.26 2.11
N ALA A 203 2.53 10.47 3.00
CA ALA A 203 3.30 9.61 3.89
C ALA A 203 4.27 8.75 3.06
N GLU A 204 5.52 8.59 3.51
CA GLU A 204 6.52 7.78 2.81
C GLU A 204 6.15 6.30 2.86
N THR A 205 5.22 5.90 1.99
CA THR A 205 4.86 4.51 1.78
C THR A 205 4.90 4.23 0.29
N ARG A 206 6.07 3.74 -0.16
CA ARG A 206 6.30 3.10 -1.49
C ARG A 206 6.35 4.08 -2.68
N PHE A 207 6.85 3.63 -3.84
CA PHE A 207 7.15 4.46 -5.02
C PHE A 207 5.93 5.06 -5.72
N ALA A 208 4.74 4.51 -5.49
CA ALA A 208 3.50 5.17 -5.87
C ALA A 208 3.38 6.60 -5.29
N SER A 209 4.05 6.91 -4.17
CA SER A 209 4.07 8.25 -3.57
C SER A 209 4.64 9.32 -4.50
N SER A 210 5.67 9.02 -5.29
CA SER A 210 6.24 9.96 -6.26
C SER A 210 5.24 10.33 -7.35
N ILE A 211 4.52 9.34 -7.88
CA ILE A 211 3.49 9.57 -8.91
C ILE A 211 2.30 10.33 -8.32
N ILE A 212 1.87 9.99 -7.11
CA ILE A 212 0.83 10.75 -6.40
C ILE A 212 1.28 12.20 -6.20
N MET A 213 2.54 12.44 -5.83
CA MET A 213 3.08 13.79 -5.71
C MET A 213 3.03 14.55 -7.04
N LEU A 214 3.38 13.92 -8.18
CA LEU A 214 3.25 14.52 -9.51
C LEU A 214 1.78 14.88 -9.83
N LYS A 215 0.83 13.98 -9.54
CA LYS A 215 -0.61 14.24 -9.71
C LYS A 215 -1.09 15.42 -8.87
N ILE A 216 -0.73 15.45 -7.58
CA ILE A 216 -1.04 16.58 -6.68
C ILE A 216 -0.43 17.87 -7.24
N PHE A 217 0.83 17.82 -7.67
CA PHE A 217 1.53 18.98 -8.22
C PHE A 217 0.84 19.54 -9.46
N LYS A 218 0.27 18.67 -10.30
CA LYS A 218 -0.52 19.07 -11.46
C LYS A 218 -1.83 19.77 -11.07
N LEU A 219 -2.53 19.27 -10.05
CA LEU A 219 -3.79 19.89 -9.55
C LEU A 219 -3.57 21.32 -9.04
N ILE A 220 -2.40 21.60 -8.47
CA ILE A 220 -2.05 22.93 -7.95
C ILE A 220 -1.31 23.83 -8.96
N LYS A 221 -1.14 23.40 -10.22
CA LYS A 221 -0.40 24.15 -11.26
C LYS A 221 -0.81 25.62 -11.32
N GLN A 222 -2.12 25.90 -11.33
CA GLN A 222 -2.62 27.28 -11.43
C GLN A 222 -2.27 28.11 -10.19
N GLY A 223 -2.35 27.53 -8.99
CA GLY A 223 -1.97 28.22 -7.76
C GLY A 223 -0.47 28.55 -7.71
N LEU A 224 0.37 27.63 -8.20
CA LEU A 224 1.82 27.83 -8.34
C LEU A 224 2.13 28.94 -9.36
N LEU A 225 1.48 28.94 -10.52
CA LEU A 225 1.65 29.99 -11.55
C LEU A 225 1.30 31.36 -10.98
N ASN A 226 0.13 31.48 -10.33
CA ASN A 226 -0.32 32.73 -9.71
C ASN A 226 0.66 33.22 -8.62
N MET A 227 1.19 32.30 -7.81
CA MET A 227 2.16 32.60 -6.77
C MET A 227 3.43 33.23 -7.34
N VAL A 228 4.05 32.63 -8.37
CA VAL A 228 5.36 33.10 -8.91
C VAL A 228 5.28 34.38 -9.75
N VAL A 229 4.08 34.77 -10.19
CA VAL A 229 3.82 36.05 -10.88
C VAL A 229 3.27 37.13 -9.94
N SER A 230 2.96 36.80 -8.69
CA SER A 230 2.37 37.74 -7.72
C SER A 230 3.33 38.87 -7.32
N LEU A 231 2.77 40.02 -6.93
CA LEU A 231 3.54 41.13 -6.36
C LEU A 231 4.27 40.71 -5.07
N ASN A 232 3.69 39.82 -4.28
CA ASN A 232 4.32 39.27 -3.07
C ASN A 232 5.61 38.52 -3.41
N TRP A 233 5.64 37.78 -4.53
CA TRP A 233 6.84 37.13 -5.03
C TRP A 233 7.86 38.12 -5.58
N ALA A 234 7.43 39.17 -6.27
CA ALA A 234 8.32 40.22 -6.76
C ALA A 234 8.98 41.02 -5.62
N ASN A 235 8.26 41.22 -4.51
CA ASN A 235 8.75 41.92 -3.33
C ASN A 235 9.54 41.01 -2.37
N TYR A 236 9.59 39.70 -2.63
CA TYR A 236 10.37 38.75 -1.85
C TYR A 236 11.87 39.02 -2.06
N ARG A 237 12.49 39.69 -1.08
CA ARG A 237 13.91 40.04 -1.08
C ARG A 237 14.66 39.18 -0.05
N GLU A 238 15.36 38.17 -0.59
CA GLU A 238 16.43 37.32 -0.02
C GLU A 238 16.10 36.34 1.13
N ASP A 239 16.19 35.04 0.82
CA ASP A 239 17.29 34.10 1.11
C ASP A 239 17.17 33.05 -0.02
N ASP A 240 18.26 32.62 -0.67
CA ASP A 240 18.25 31.73 -1.85
C ASP A 240 17.64 32.29 -3.16
N VAL A 241 18.09 33.46 -3.64
CA VAL A 241 17.69 34.02 -4.96
C VAL A 241 17.84 33.01 -6.10
N GLN A 242 18.88 32.19 -6.07
CA GLN A 242 19.11 31.14 -7.07
C GLN A 242 18.02 30.05 -7.04
N LYS A 243 17.61 29.58 -5.86
CA LYS A 243 16.53 28.58 -5.75
C LYS A 243 15.19 29.19 -6.12
N ALA A 244 14.95 30.45 -5.76
CA ALA A 244 13.74 31.17 -6.18
C ALA A 244 13.68 31.33 -7.71
N SER A 245 14.80 31.67 -8.36
CA SER A 245 14.89 31.73 -9.83
C SER A 245 14.59 30.36 -10.44
N PHE A 246 15.25 29.31 -9.94
CA PHE A 246 14.99 27.93 -10.38
C PHE A 246 13.51 27.54 -10.27
N VAL A 247 12.87 27.80 -9.13
CA VAL A 247 11.44 27.49 -8.91
C VAL A 247 10.57 28.26 -9.91
N LYS A 248 10.82 29.55 -10.10
CA LYS A 248 10.08 30.40 -11.03
C LYS A 248 10.25 29.93 -12.48
N GLU A 249 11.48 29.63 -12.89
CA GLU A 249 11.80 29.14 -14.24
C GLU A 249 11.12 27.81 -14.53
N LYS A 250 11.14 26.86 -13.58
CA LYS A 250 10.46 25.56 -13.74
C LYS A 250 8.95 25.70 -13.81
N ILE A 251 8.34 26.47 -12.90
CA ILE A 251 6.88 26.67 -12.87
C ILE A 251 6.36 27.36 -14.14
N LEU A 252 7.12 28.28 -14.73
CA LEU A 252 6.73 28.97 -15.97
C LEU A 252 7.08 28.20 -17.25
N ASN A 253 7.73 27.04 -17.15
CA ASN A 253 8.16 26.26 -18.31
C ASN A 253 7.10 25.23 -18.71
N ASP A 254 6.37 25.50 -19.79
CA ASP A 254 5.34 24.59 -20.30
C ASP A 254 5.88 23.23 -20.75
N LEU A 255 7.08 23.18 -21.37
CA LEU A 255 7.70 21.91 -21.77
C LEU A 255 8.05 21.02 -20.56
N TRP A 256 8.34 21.63 -19.41
CA TRP A 256 8.56 20.87 -18.17
C TRP A 256 7.25 20.32 -17.60
N TRP A 257 6.15 21.07 -17.72
CA TRP A 257 4.82 20.55 -17.37
C TRP A 257 4.37 19.42 -18.31
N ASP A 258 4.69 19.50 -19.60
CA ASP A 258 4.39 18.42 -20.56
C ASP A 258 5.11 17.12 -20.18
N LYS A 259 6.34 17.22 -19.65
CA LYS A 259 7.05 16.04 -19.10
C LYS A 259 6.31 15.44 -17.90
N ILE A 260 5.76 16.27 -17.01
CA ILE A 260 4.95 15.78 -15.87
C ILE A 260 3.70 15.07 -16.37
N ASP A 261 2.99 15.67 -17.34
CA ASP A 261 1.79 15.08 -17.93
C ASP A 261 2.10 13.75 -18.59
N TYR A 262 3.23 13.67 -19.30
CA TYR A 262 3.66 12.42 -19.90
C TYR A 262 3.93 11.33 -18.85
N ILE A 263 4.67 11.65 -17.78
CA ILE A 263 4.93 10.70 -16.68
C ILE A 263 3.62 10.19 -16.08
N ILE A 264 2.70 11.08 -15.77
CA ILE A 264 1.40 10.70 -15.19
C ILE A 264 0.65 9.79 -16.18
N ALA A 265 0.58 10.18 -17.45
CA ALA A 265 -0.19 9.45 -18.46
C ALA A 265 0.29 8.01 -18.63
N PHE A 266 1.59 7.76 -18.81
CA PHE A 266 2.07 6.39 -19.06
C PHE A 266 2.13 5.56 -17.79
N THR A 267 2.25 6.18 -16.61
CA THR A 267 2.23 5.45 -15.33
C THR A 267 0.82 5.20 -14.80
N GLU A 268 -0.20 5.84 -15.37
CA GLU A 268 -1.60 5.67 -14.96
C GLU A 268 -2.07 4.21 -14.97
N PRO A 269 -1.85 3.41 -16.04
CA PRO A 269 -2.30 2.01 -16.04
C PRO A 269 -1.65 1.17 -14.93
N ILE A 270 -0.38 1.46 -14.60
CA ILE A 270 0.35 0.78 -13.51
C ILE A 270 -0.26 1.17 -12.16
N TYR A 271 -0.56 2.46 -11.98
CA TYR A 271 -1.16 2.99 -10.76
C TYR A 271 -2.59 2.47 -10.55
N GLU A 272 -3.42 2.42 -11.59
CA GLU A 272 -4.77 1.86 -11.53
C GLU A 272 -4.76 0.38 -11.14
N MET A 273 -3.86 -0.41 -11.74
CA MET A 273 -3.71 -1.82 -11.37
C MET A 273 -3.29 -1.97 -9.91
N LEU A 274 -2.37 -1.11 -9.44
CA LEU A 274 -1.96 -1.09 -8.03
C LEU A 274 -3.17 -0.85 -7.13
N ARG A 275 -4.02 0.14 -7.44
CA ARG A 275 -5.24 0.43 -6.67
C ARG A 275 -6.25 -0.72 -6.71
N LYS A 276 -6.43 -1.37 -7.85
CA LYS A 276 -7.34 -2.54 -7.98
C LYS A 276 -6.84 -3.74 -7.17
N ALA A 277 -5.54 -3.95 -7.11
CA ALA A 277 -4.90 -5.03 -6.35
C ALA A 277 -4.84 -4.76 -4.84
N ASP A 278 -4.85 -3.49 -4.42
CA ASP A 278 -4.79 -3.06 -3.02
C ASP A 278 -6.20 -2.95 -2.41
N THR A 279 -7.02 -3.99 -2.61
CA THR A 279 -8.37 -4.11 -2.05
C THR A 279 -8.55 -5.47 -1.38
N ASP A 280 -9.48 -5.56 -0.42
CA ASP A 280 -9.84 -6.83 0.23
C ASP A 280 -10.72 -7.74 -0.66
N LYS A 281 -10.98 -7.32 -1.91
CA LYS A 281 -11.78 -8.11 -2.85
C LYS A 281 -10.94 -9.26 -3.44
N PRO A 282 -11.53 -10.45 -3.66
CA PRO A 282 -10.83 -11.55 -4.33
C PRO A 282 -10.38 -11.14 -5.73
N CYS A 283 -9.07 -10.98 -5.93
CA CYS A 283 -8.52 -10.47 -7.19
C CYS A 283 -7.50 -11.40 -7.86
N LEU A 284 -7.09 -12.49 -7.20
CA LEU A 284 -6.03 -13.39 -7.68
C LEU A 284 -6.25 -13.92 -9.11
N HIS A 285 -7.52 -14.19 -9.47
CA HIS A 285 -7.92 -14.67 -10.79
C HIS A 285 -7.91 -13.58 -11.88
N LEU A 286 -7.81 -12.31 -11.48
CA LEU A 286 -7.75 -11.15 -12.37
C LEU A 286 -6.33 -10.68 -12.66
N VAL A 287 -5.37 -10.99 -11.77
CA VAL A 287 -3.99 -10.50 -11.82
C VAL A 287 -3.32 -10.75 -13.18
N TYR A 288 -3.49 -11.94 -13.76
CA TYR A 288 -2.87 -12.28 -15.06
C TYR A 288 -3.35 -11.33 -16.17
N ASP A 289 -4.67 -11.24 -16.37
CA ASP A 289 -5.30 -10.37 -17.37
C ASP A 289 -5.02 -8.87 -17.10
N TRP A 290 -4.93 -8.48 -15.82
CA TRP A 290 -4.54 -7.13 -15.43
C TRP A 290 -3.11 -6.80 -15.85
N TRP A 291 -2.15 -7.71 -15.73
CA TRP A 291 -0.77 -7.47 -16.17
C TRP A 291 -0.70 -7.27 -17.68
N ASP A 292 -1.33 -8.17 -18.45
CA ASP A 292 -1.34 -8.08 -19.91
C ASP A 292 -2.00 -6.78 -20.39
N SER A 293 -3.19 -6.48 -19.85
CA SER A 293 -3.93 -5.26 -20.20
C SER A 293 -3.20 -3.99 -19.77
N MET A 294 -2.54 -4.01 -18.61
CA MET A 294 -1.75 -2.87 -18.12
C MET A 294 -0.55 -2.61 -19.02
N ILE A 295 0.22 -3.64 -19.39
CA ILE A 295 1.39 -3.51 -20.28
C ILE A 295 0.97 -2.96 -21.65
N GLU A 296 -0.13 -3.47 -22.21
CA GLU A 296 -0.65 -2.97 -23.49
C GLU A 296 -1.10 -1.51 -23.39
N ASN A 297 -1.79 -1.12 -22.32
CA ASN A 297 -2.20 0.26 -22.11
C ASN A 297 -0.99 1.21 -21.94
N VAL A 298 0.07 0.76 -21.25
CA VAL A 298 1.34 1.51 -21.16
C VAL A 298 1.94 1.71 -22.54
N LYS A 299 1.96 0.67 -23.38
CA LYS A 299 2.43 0.74 -24.78
C LYS A 299 1.65 1.79 -25.56
N VAL A 300 0.33 1.72 -25.54
CA VAL A 300 -0.56 2.64 -26.27
C VAL A 300 -0.27 4.09 -25.90
N VAL A 301 -0.11 4.39 -24.61
CA VAL A 301 0.18 5.76 -24.16
C VAL A 301 1.55 6.23 -24.64
N ILE A 302 2.59 5.40 -24.50
CA ILE A 302 3.96 5.74 -24.91
C ILE A 302 4.04 5.94 -26.43
N TYR A 303 3.47 5.02 -27.22
CA TYR A 303 3.51 5.10 -28.68
C TYR A 303 2.74 6.31 -29.20
N ARG A 304 1.59 6.62 -28.59
CA ARG A 304 0.84 7.82 -28.93
C ARG A 304 1.63 9.09 -28.67
N HIS A 305 2.34 9.17 -27.54
CA HIS A 305 3.17 10.33 -27.21
C HIS A 305 4.40 10.45 -28.13
N GLU A 306 5.03 9.33 -28.49
CA GLU A 306 6.17 9.30 -29.42
C GLU A 306 5.77 9.41 -30.90
N GLY A 307 4.47 9.38 -31.22
CA GLY A 307 3.98 9.40 -32.60
C GLY A 307 4.30 8.13 -33.40
N LYS A 308 4.43 6.99 -32.73
CA LYS A 308 4.85 5.71 -33.32
C LYS A 308 3.68 4.83 -33.73
N LYS A 309 3.87 4.08 -34.81
CA LYS A 309 2.99 3.00 -35.26
C LYS A 309 3.29 1.69 -34.52
N GLU A 310 2.37 0.74 -34.57
CA GLU A 310 2.49 -0.54 -33.83
C GLU A 310 3.73 -1.36 -34.20
N GLU A 311 4.22 -1.22 -35.44
CA GLU A 311 5.38 -1.95 -35.95
C GLU A 311 6.72 -1.25 -35.63
N GLU A 312 6.69 0.00 -35.17
CA GLU A 312 7.89 0.78 -34.89
C GLU A 312 8.44 0.48 -33.50
N VAL A 313 9.77 0.53 -33.34
CA VAL A 313 10.41 0.26 -32.05
C VAL A 313 10.53 1.55 -31.24
N SER A 314 10.10 1.49 -29.98
CA SER A 314 10.40 2.51 -28.97
C SER A 314 11.48 2.03 -28.01
N PRO A 315 12.67 2.68 -27.99
CA PRO A 315 13.71 2.40 -26.98
C PRO A 315 13.18 2.57 -25.56
N PHE A 316 12.49 3.69 -25.29
CA PHE A 316 11.87 3.97 -23.99
C PHE A 316 10.84 2.90 -23.60
N TYR A 317 9.89 2.56 -24.49
CA TYR A 317 8.94 1.48 -24.23
C TYR A 317 9.65 0.14 -24.02
N SER A 318 10.69 -0.17 -24.79
CA SER A 318 11.41 -1.43 -24.65
C SER A 318 12.02 -1.56 -23.25
N ILE A 319 12.60 -0.49 -22.71
CA ILE A 319 13.09 -0.46 -21.33
C ILE A 319 11.95 -0.63 -20.32
N VAL A 320 10.86 0.14 -20.47
CA VAL A 320 9.70 0.06 -19.56
C VAL A 320 9.07 -1.34 -19.60
N HIS A 321 8.84 -1.88 -20.79
CA HIS A 321 8.31 -3.22 -21.03
C HIS A 321 9.20 -4.28 -20.39
N ASN A 322 10.52 -4.23 -20.59
CA ASN A 322 11.45 -5.18 -19.98
C ASN A 322 11.39 -5.11 -18.45
N ILE A 323 11.30 -3.92 -17.86
CA ILE A 323 11.12 -3.77 -16.41
C ILE A 323 9.81 -4.42 -15.95
N LEU A 324 8.71 -4.19 -16.67
CA LEU A 324 7.40 -4.74 -16.31
C LEU A 324 7.38 -6.27 -16.45
N VAL A 325 7.91 -6.81 -17.55
CA VAL A 325 8.00 -8.26 -17.79
C VAL A 325 8.95 -8.94 -16.80
N ASP A 326 10.10 -8.35 -16.47
CA ASP A 326 11.01 -8.90 -15.46
C ASP A 326 10.38 -8.98 -14.06
N ARG A 327 9.50 -8.01 -13.76
CA ARG A 327 8.74 -7.97 -12.52
C ARG A 327 7.62 -9.00 -12.55
N TRP A 328 6.89 -9.08 -13.66
CA TRP A 328 5.86 -10.07 -13.88
C TRP A 328 6.41 -11.48 -13.81
N ALA A 329 7.50 -11.81 -14.48
CA ALA A 329 8.13 -13.13 -14.46
C ALA A 329 8.53 -13.60 -13.04
N LYS A 330 8.81 -12.67 -12.13
CA LYS A 330 9.11 -12.96 -10.71
C LYS A 330 7.86 -13.09 -9.84
N SER A 331 6.72 -12.54 -10.28
CA SER A 331 5.44 -12.60 -9.57
C SER A 331 4.42 -13.54 -10.16
N ASN A 332 4.60 -13.95 -11.41
CA ASN A 332 3.77 -14.93 -12.08
C ASN A 332 4.04 -16.28 -11.42
N THR A 333 3.03 -16.77 -10.71
CA THR A 333 3.14 -18.03 -9.98
C THR A 333 2.15 -19.02 -10.58
N PRO A 334 2.41 -20.33 -10.45
CA PRO A 334 1.45 -21.36 -10.80
C PRO A 334 0.03 -21.07 -10.32
N LEU A 335 -0.08 -20.45 -9.14
CA LEU A 335 -1.34 -20.15 -8.50
C LEU A 335 -2.13 -19.03 -9.22
N HIS A 336 -1.46 -17.99 -9.75
CA HIS A 336 -2.11 -16.99 -10.61
C HIS A 336 -2.69 -17.64 -11.87
N CYS A 337 -1.91 -18.50 -12.53
CA CYS A 337 -2.34 -19.21 -13.74
C CYS A 337 -3.49 -20.19 -13.46
N LEU A 338 -3.48 -20.89 -12.32
CA LEU A 338 -4.60 -21.73 -11.90
C LEU A 338 -5.85 -20.89 -11.64
N ALA A 339 -5.73 -19.79 -10.88
CA ALA A 339 -6.87 -18.92 -10.57
C ALA A 339 -7.47 -18.31 -11.83
N HIS A 340 -6.63 -17.85 -12.76
CA HIS A 340 -7.05 -17.39 -14.07
C HIS A 340 -7.74 -18.51 -14.87
N SER A 341 -7.17 -19.72 -14.89
CA SER A 341 -7.79 -20.89 -15.55
C SER A 341 -9.15 -21.29 -14.98
N LEU A 342 -9.42 -20.99 -13.71
CA LEU A 342 -10.69 -21.31 -13.06
C LEU A 342 -11.71 -20.19 -13.18
N ASN A 343 -11.39 -19.09 -13.89
CA ASN A 343 -12.34 -18.02 -14.11
C ASN A 343 -13.15 -18.25 -15.41
N PRO A 344 -14.46 -18.49 -15.29
CA PRO A 344 -15.47 -18.47 -16.36
C PRO A 344 -15.26 -17.47 -17.50
N ARG A 345 -14.96 -16.22 -17.15
CA ARG A 345 -14.93 -15.08 -18.05
C ARG A 345 -13.97 -15.26 -19.22
N TYR A 346 -12.80 -15.87 -18.98
CA TYR A 346 -11.75 -15.99 -19.99
C TYR A 346 -12.01 -17.08 -21.04
N TYR A 347 -13.17 -17.74 -20.94
CA TYR A 347 -13.66 -18.69 -21.93
C TYR A 347 -14.81 -18.09 -22.75
N SER A 348 -15.29 -16.88 -22.41
CA SER A 348 -16.42 -16.25 -23.08
C SER A 348 -16.04 -15.67 -24.43
N GLU A 349 -17.00 -15.61 -25.35
CA GLU A 349 -16.77 -14.98 -26.66
C GLU A 349 -16.54 -13.47 -26.53
N GLU A 350 -17.15 -12.79 -25.55
CA GLU A 350 -16.93 -11.35 -25.37
C GLU A 350 -15.45 -11.07 -25.08
N TRP A 351 -14.87 -11.78 -24.11
CA TRP A 351 -13.47 -11.56 -23.72
C TRP A 351 -12.49 -11.97 -24.83
N LEU A 352 -12.76 -13.06 -25.57
CA LEU A 352 -11.91 -13.52 -26.66
C LEU A 352 -11.94 -12.59 -27.88
N LYS A 353 -13.05 -11.88 -28.14
CA LYS A 353 -13.18 -10.95 -29.27
C LYS A 353 -12.51 -9.59 -29.02
N GLU A 354 -12.24 -9.23 -27.77
CA GLU A 354 -11.58 -7.97 -27.41
C GLU A 354 -10.14 -7.88 -27.97
N SER A 355 -9.44 -8.99 -28.17
CA SER A 355 -8.10 -8.99 -28.78
C SER A 355 -7.79 -10.30 -29.51
N PRO A 356 -7.22 -10.25 -30.73
CA PRO A 356 -6.90 -11.45 -31.51
C PRO A 356 -5.82 -12.33 -30.88
N ASN A 357 -5.03 -11.78 -29.95
CA ASN A 357 -3.96 -12.51 -29.26
C ASN A 357 -4.46 -13.28 -28.03
N ARG A 358 -5.71 -13.09 -27.62
CA ARG A 358 -6.28 -13.78 -26.46
C ARG A 358 -6.61 -15.22 -26.79
N LEU A 359 -6.12 -16.12 -25.95
CA LEU A 359 -6.45 -17.54 -26.00
C LEU A 359 -7.21 -17.91 -24.72
N PRO A 360 -8.19 -18.82 -24.82
CA PRO A 360 -8.81 -19.32 -23.61
C PRO A 360 -7.76 -20.07 -22.78
N PRO A 361 -7.82 -20.03 -21.43
CA PRO A 361 -6.73 -20.51 -20.55
C PRO A 361 -6.30 -21.97 -20.73
N HIS A 362 -7.16 -22.80 -21.31
CA HIS A 362 -6.88 -24.21 -21.61
C HIS A 362 -6.09 -24.42 -22.92
N ARG A 363 -6.05 -23.42 -23.80
CA ARG A 363 -5.28 -23.41 -25.06
C ARG A 363 -3.99 -22.59 -24.94
N ASP A 364 -3.93 -21.69 -23.98
CA ASP A 364 -2.70 -21.01 -23.64
C ASP A 364 -1.69 -22.00 -23.03
N LYS A 365 -0.50 -22.09 -23.63
CA LYS A 365 0.54 -23.05 -23.24
C LYS A 365 1.15 -22.70 -21.88
N GLU A 366 1.47 -21.43 -21.65
CA GLU A 366 2.10 -20.99 -20.41
C GLU A 366 1.15 -21.22 -19.23
N ILE A 367 -0.09 -20.75 -19.37
CA ILE A 367 -1.12 -20.91 -18.33
C ILE A 367 -1.40 -22.38 -18.07
N SER A 368 -1.42 -23.21 -19.12
CA SER A 368 -1.62 -24.65 -18.99
C SER A 368 -0.47 -25.38 -18.28
N ASP A 369 0.77 -25.07 -18.64
CA ASP A 369 1.95 -25.68 -18.03
C ASP A 369 2.04 -25.29 -16.54
N GLU A 370 1.77 -24.03 -16.20
CA GLU A 370 1.74 -23.53 -14.83
C GLU A 370 0.59 -24.13 -14.00
N ARG A 371 -0.62 -24.24 -14.57
CA ARG A 371 -1.77 -24.92 -13.93
C ARG A 371 -1.44 -26.38 -13.59
N LEU A 372 -0.76 -27.09 -14.48
CA LEU A 372 -0.36 -28.49 -14.24
C LEU A 372 0.65 -28.60 -13.08
N LYS A 373 1.53 -27.61 -12.88
CA LYS A 373 2.40 -27.56 -11.69
C LYS A 373 1.58 -27.41 -10.41
N CYS A 374 0.52 -26.60 -10.42
CA CYS A 374 -0.43 -26.53 -9.31
C CYS A 374 -1.10 -27.86 -9.03
N PHE A 375 -1.64 -28.54 -10.04
CA PHE A 375 -2.28 -29.85 -9.85
C PHE A 375 -1.32 -30.88 -9.27
N LYS A 376 -0.07 -30.92 -9.74
CA LYS A 376 0.98 -31.79 -9.18
C LYS A 376 1.26 -31.51 -7.71
N LYS A 377 1.17 -30.25 -7.30
CA LYS A 377 1.46 -29.81 -5.93
C LYS A 377 0.28 -30.01 -4.98
N TYR A 378 -0.96 -29.76 -5.43
CA TYR A 378 -2.18 -30.00 -4.64
C TYR A 378 -2.52 -31.48 -4.50
N PHE A 379 -2.31 -32.26 -5.56
CA PHE A 379 -2.70 -33.66 -5.64
C PHE A 379 -1.46 -34.53 -5.90
N PRO A 380 -0.78 -35.03 -4.85
CA PRO A 380 0.36 -35.91 -5.01
C PRO A 380 0.01 -37.26 -5.66
N SER A 381 -1.23 -37.73 -5.50
CA SER A 381 -1.74 -38.96 -6.09
C SER A 381 -1.97 -38.82 -7.60
N GLU A 382 -1.45 -39.76 -8.39
CA GLU A 382 -1.70 -39.81 -9.83
C GLU A 382 -3.16 -40.05 -10.19
N VAL A 383 -3.87 -40.82 -9.36
CA VAL A 383 -5.29 -41.15 -9.60
C VAL A 383 -6.13 -39.88 -9.43
N GLU A 384 -5.95 -39.17 -8.32
CA GLU A 384 -6.63 -37.89 -8.07
C GLU A 384 -6.28 -36.85 -9.14
N ARG A 385 -5.02 -36.77 -9.59
CA ARG A 385 -4.63 -35.86 -10.69
C ARG A 385 -5.37 -36.15 -11.98
N LYS A 386 -5.60 -37.42 -12.32
CA LYS A 386 -6.36 -37.79 -13.52
C LYS A 386 -7.82 -37.38 -13.38
N GLU A 387 -8.42 -37.59 -12.21
CA GLU A 387 -9.80 -37.15 -11.93
C GLU A 387 -9.93 -35.64 -12.03
N ILE A 388 -9.05 -34.89 -11.39
CA ILE A 388 -9.04 -33.41 -11.44
C ILE A 388 -8.81 -32.90 -12.86
N ALA A 389 -7.93 -33.55 -13.65
CA ALA A 389 -7.73 -33.19 -15.04
C ALA A 389 -9.00 -33.43 -15.89
N MET A 390 -9.75 -34.51 -15.62
CA MET A 390 -11.04 -34.77 -16.29
C MET A 390 -12.10 -33.74 -15.88
N GLU A 391 -12.19 -33.39 -14.60
CA GLU A 391 -13.11 -32.34 -14.12
C GLU A 391 -12.78 -30.97 -14.71
N PHE A 392 -11.49 -30.61 -14.79
CA PHE A 392 -11.08 -29.38 -15.46
C PHE A 392 -11.40 -29.41 -16.97
N ALA A 393 -11.21 -30.56 -17.63
CA ALA A 393 -11.58 -30.72 -19.04
C ALA A 393 -13.10 -30.51 -19.24
N LYS A 394 -13.93 -31.07 -18.36
CA LYS A 394 -15.38 -30.82 -18.35
C LYS A 394 -15.68 -29.34 -18.15
N PHE A 395 -15.08 -28.68 -17.15
CA PHE A 395 -15.25 -27.24 -16.93
C PHE A 395 -14.91 -26.41 -18.18
N SER A 396 -13.73 -26.67 -18.77
CA SER A 396 -13.25 -25.92 -19.94
C SER A 396 -14.03 -26.21 -21.23
N GLY A 397 -14.58 -27.42 -21.38
CA GLY A 397 -15.34 -27.86 -22.55
C GLY A 397 -16.85 -27.64 -22.45
N ALA A 398 -17.43 -27.65 -21.24
CA ALA A 398 -18.87 -27.51 -21.02
C ALA A 398 -19.43 -26.18 -21.52
N ARG A 399 -18.61 -25.13 -21.63
CA ARG A 399 -19.04 -23.82 -22.10
C ARG A 399 -19.31 -23.72 -23.61
N GLN A 400 -18.99 -24.77 -24.37
CA GLN A 400 -19.43 -24.92 -25.77
C GLN A 400 -20.74 -25.73 -25.88
N SER A 401 -21.27 -26.23 -24.75
CA SER A 401 -22.46 -27.09 -24.74
C SER A 401 -23.75 -26.26 -24.50
N PRO A 402 -24.86 -26.63 -25.16
CA PRO A 402 -26.16 -25.98 -24.95
C PRO A 402 -26.67 -26.08 -23.50
N GLU A 403 -26.24 -27.10 -22.73
CA GLU A 403 -26.63 -27.26 -21.33
C GLU A 403 -26.02 -26.19 -20.42
N TYR A 404 -24.83 -25.67 -20.73
CA TYR A 404 -24.21 -24.59 -19.96
C TYR A 404 -24.92 -23.23 -20.15
N ILE A 405 -25.36 -22.94 -21.38
CA ILE A 405 -26.04 -21.68 -21.73
C ILE A 405 -27.46 -21.60 -21.16
N LYS A 406 -28.09 -22.75 -20.85
CA LYS A 406 -29.52 -22.82 -20.45
C LYS A 406 -29.79 -23.51 -19.11
N GLY A 407 -28.80 -24.13 -18.47
CA GLY A 407 -28.94 -24.90 -17.23
C GLY A 407 -28.46 -24.14 -15.98
N GLU A 408 -28.52 -24.80 -14.81
CA GLU A 408 -28.06 -24.26 -13.52
C GLU A 408 -26.58 -23.86 -13.53
N SER A 409 -25.77 -24.40 -14.45
CA SER A 409 -24.38 -24.01 -14.68
C SER A 409 -24.19 -22.64 -15.33
N SER A 410 -25.25 -21.99 -15.83
CA SER A 410 -25.21 -20.57 -16.19
C SER A 410 -24.96 -19.68 -14.95
N MET A 411 -25.28 -20.15 -13.73
CA MET A 411 -24.99 -19.41 -12.49
C MET A 411 -23.48 -19.27 -12.20
N TRP A 412 -22.61 -20.03 -12.88
CA TRP A 412 -21.16 -19.85 -12.74
C TRP A 412 -20.67 -18.53 -13.41
N ASP A 413 -21.52 -17.84 -14.17
CA ASP A 413 -21.24 -16.49 -14.71
C ASP A 413 -21.67 -15.34 -13.77
N LEU A 414 -22.27 -15.65 -12.61
CA LEU A 414 -22.69 -14.64 -11.63
C LEU A 414 -21.50 -14.16 -10.80
N GLY A 415 -20.95 -13.00 -11.17
CA GLY A 415 -20.12 -12.23 -10.25
C GLY A 415 -19.07 -11.29 -10.83
N ALA A 416 -19.10 -10.95 -12.12
CA ALA A 416 -18.13 -9.99 -12.67
C ALA A 416 -18.48 -8.52 -12.30
N ASP A 417 -19.71 -8.23 -11.86
CA ASP A 417 -20.20 -6.84 -11.81
C ASP A 417 -21.21 -6.56 -10.67
N GLY A 418 -21.77 -7.59 -10.02
CA GLY A 418 -22.86 -7.41 -9.05
C GLY A 418 -22.82 -8.47 -7.95
N PHE A 419 -21.97 -8.28 -6.95
CA PHE A 419 -22.23 -8.87 -5.64
C PHE A 419 -23.01 -7.85 -4.83
N ASP A 420 -24.33 -8.04 -4.82
CA ASP A 420 -25.18 -7.44 -3.80
C ASP A 420 -24.61 -7.79 -2.42
N THR A 421 -24.55 -6.75 -1.61
CA THR A 421 -24.13 -6.71 -0.22
C THR A 421 -24.61 -7.92 0.58
N LEU A 422 -23.67 -8.71 1.07
CA LEU A 422 -23.88 -9.67 2.17
C LEU A 422 -24.03 -8.90 3.50
N ASP A 423 -24.96 -7.94 3.55
CA ASP A 423 -25.24 -7.11 4.72
C ASP A 423 -26.00 -7.86 5.83
N ASP A 424 -26.44 -9.10 5.58
CA ASP A 424 -27.34 -9.81 6.50
C ASP A 424 -26.69 -10.87 7.41
N VAL A 425 -25.37 -10.82 7.58
CA VAL A 425 -24.72 -11.50 8.72
C VAL A 425 -23.94 -10.46 9.48
N GLY A 426 -24.53 -9.94 10.55
CA GLY A 426 -23.98 -8.88 11.41
C GLY A 426 -22.53 -9.13 11.81
N ILE A 427 -21.61 -8.63 11.00
CA ILE A 427 -20.20 -8.46 11.32
C ILE A 427 -20.11 -7.13 12.06
N LEU A 428 -19.81 -7.22 13.36
CA LEU A 428 -19.43 -6.07 14.18
C LEU A 428 -18.33 -5.29 13.46
N GLY A 429 -18.67 -4.07 13.03
CA GLY A 429 -17.81 -3.15 12.30
C GLY A 429 -16.39 -3.12 12.84
N MET A 430 -15.51 -3.83 12.14
CA MET A 430 -14.10 -3.51 12.08
C MET A 430 -14.01 -2.39 11.06
N ALA A 431 -13.43 -1.27 11.48
CA ALA A 431 -13.26 -0.10 10.62
C ALA A 431 -12.63 -0.53 9.29
N ASP A 432 -13.38 -0.34 8.20
CA ASP A 432 -12.89 -0.38 6.84
C ASP A 432 -11.78 0.67 6.73
N LEU A 433 -10.53 0.25 6.89
CA LEU A 433 -9.38 1.00 6.40
C LEU A 433 -9.19 0.66 4.92
N SER A 434 -10.24 0.92 4.15
CA SER A 434 -10.10 1.04 2.70
C SER A 434 -9.40 2.36 2.42
N LEU A 435 -8.48 2.38 1.46
CA LEU A 435 -7.80 3.58 0.95
C LEU A 435 -8.74 4.53 0.18
N ASP A 436 -10.02 4.55 0.54
CA ASP A 436 -10.95 5.63 0.20
C ASP A 436 -10.90 6.67 1.31
N GLU A 437 -9.84 7.47 1.32
CA GLU A 437 -9.87 8.77 1.98
C GLU A 437 -9.84 9.86 0.91
N LEU A 438 -10.97 10.03 0.22
CA LEU A 438 -11.38 11.35 -0.29
C LEU A 438 -11.57 12.35 0.88
N GLU A 439 -11.63 11.89 2.13
CA GLU A 439 -11.59 12.74 3.34
C GLU A 439 -10.20 13.31 3.64
N MET A 440 -9.11 12.80 3.05
CA MET A 440 -7.79 13.45 3.13
C MET A 440 -7.66 14.66 2.18
N GLU A 441 -8.69 15.02 1.40
CA GLU A 441 -8.77 16.30 0.72
C GLU A 441 -9.32 17.44 1.61
N ALA A 442 -9.77 17.15 2.84
CA ALA A 442 -10.23 18.17 3.76
C ALA A 442 -9.86 17.86 5.23
N MET A 443 -8.61 18.13 5.61
CA MET A 443 -8.30 18.40 7.03
C MET A 443 -7.66 19.78 7.22
N LEU A 444 -8.42 20.61 7.95
CA LEU A 444 -7.98 21.86 8.55
C LEU A 444 -6.82 21.57 9.51
N PHE A 445 -5.76 22.38 9.42
CA PHE A 445 -4.85 22.49 10.56
C PHE A 445 -5.50 23.49 11.51
N THR A 446 -5.86 23.05 12.70
CA THR A 446 -5.98 23.95 13.85
C THR A 446 -4.58 24.50 14.12
N ALA A 447 -4.46 25.83 14.09
CA ALA A 447 -3.28 26.53 14.52
C ALA A 447 -3.01 26.22 16.00
N ASP A 448 -1.94 25.50 16.30
CA ASP A 448 -1.08 25.82 17.43
C ASP A 448 0.25 25.06 17.27
N ASP A 449 1.27 25.77 16.80
CA ASP A 449 2.68 25.45 17.03
C ASP A 449 3.38 26.82 17.00
N THR A 450 3.22 27.56 18.10
CA THR A 450 4.10 28.67 18.42
C THR A 450 5.51 28.13 18.57
N ILE A 451 6.38 28.51 17.63
CA ILE A 451 7.82 28.41 17.80
C ILE A 451 8.19 29.43 18.88
N ASP A 452 8.49 28.96 20.09
CA ASP A 452 9.21 29.77 21.07
C ASP A 452 10.65 29.92 20.57
N VAL A 453 10.96 31.16 20.20
CA VAL A 453 12.31 31.65 19.92
C VAL A 453 12.89 32.07 21.27
N ASP A 454 13.74 31.23 21.86
CA ASP A 454 14.64 31.66 22.93
C ASP A 454 15.97 32.13 22.30
N ASP A 455 16.02 33.42 21.96
CA ASP A 455 17.22 34.23 22.00
C ASP A 455 17.07 35.17 23.20
N GLU A 456 17.93 35.03 24.21
CA GLU A 456 18.57 36.17 24.91
C GLU A 456 19.58 35.68 25.98
N ASP A 457 20.85 36.01 25.72
CA ASP A 457 21.84 36.54 26.67
C ASP A 457 22.10 35.84 28.01
N ARG A 458 23.17 35.04 28.04
CA ARG A 458 24.34 35.27 28.92
C ARG A 458 25.56 34.41 28.59
#